data_AF-A0AAD9J6J1-F1
#
_entry.id   AF-A0AAD9J6J1-F1
#
_cell.length_a   1.000
_cell.length_b   1.000
_cell.length_c   1.000
_cell.angle_alpha   90.00
_cell.angle_beta   90.00
_cell.angle_gamma   90.00
#
_symmetry.space_group_name_H-M   'P 1'
#
loop_
_entity.id
_entity.type
_entity.pdbx_description
1 polymer ?
#
loop_
_entity_poly.entity_id
_entity_poly.type
_entity_poly.pdbx_seq_one_letter_code
_entity_poly.pdbx_strand_id
1 'polypeptide(L)'
;MSVVAGGSEISDFLILVDPPSVIHQGTLLTIEYHCRDPYVVGVQLKVVTCTLREVIMFHRWWPCGSFGEPHVQQITVQLEDRLAYRPSHLNRISTVVESAELLAWIVDDPVLDSLKLDIFRQSAVRVSHRVSLLNPYDRPGKPCTDCRLHLQAVAASGETRAYLTQTDFTLPKLQWCHLVITINGSEWITTKKCLDEQERSSLESHAVTVFPWPVYYDGLMSLTVIGGTEVTPAFKGYVGEAKIYRNKLYKLSQLPDKDARDRIFELGLSEWNRKCSHYLSWVQHVEYRAKMLLDEIIKQKTCQDEVYQMFLARPARDLFVCHIYVAPIPKTYLAAYRIVRHWILQGKQYTWLDIGNILMRNVTSVLEQRGLLGIPSIMATLRQTSCYGNHNATFMLATILNNGMGVKADENQVWLH
;
A
#
# COMPACT_ATOMS: atom_id res chain seq x y z
N MET A 1 42.95 -27.42 56.14
CA MET A 1 41.58 -27.77 55.67
C MET A 1 41.17 -26.72 54.67
N SER A 2 41.25 -27.07 53.39
CA SER A 2 41.04 -26.17 52.25
C SER A 2 39.55 -25.94 52.05
N VAL A 3 39.14 -24.66 51.99
CA VAL A 3 37.81 -24.26 51.59
C VAL A 3 37.76 -24.26 50.07
N VAL A 4 36.96 -25.16 49.51
CA VAL A 4 36.70 -25.28 48.07
C VAL A 4 35.93 -24.04 47.63
N ALA A 5 36.56 -23.20 46.82
CA ALA A 5 35.89 -22.15 46.07
C ALA A 5 35.07 -22.80 44.96
N GLY A 6 33.74 -22.81 45.12
CA GLY A 6 32.82 -23.16 44.04
C GLY A 6 32.85 -22.07 42.98
N GLY A 7 33.59 -22.31 41.89
CA GLY A 7 33.48 -21.53 40.67
C GLY A 7 32.07 -21.70 40.10
N SER A 8 31.28 -20.63 40.12
CA SER A 8 30.04 -20.52 39.36
C SER A 8 30.42 -20.41 37.88
N GLU A 9 30.43 -21.52 37.14
CA GLU A 9 30.46 -21.47 35.68
C GLU A 9 29.26 -20.64 35.19
N ILE A 10 29.52 -19.49 34.57
CA ILE A 10 28.46 -18.68 33.94
C ILE A 10 27.95 -19.50 32.76
N SER A 11 26.70 -19.97 32.85
CA SER A 11 26.04 -20.74 31.80
C SER A 11 25.68 -19.86 30.61
N ASP A 12 25.77 -20.41 29.40
CA ASP A 12 25.32 -19.75 28.18
C ASP A 12 23.83 -19.37 28.30
N PHE A 13 23.47 -18.11 28.01
CA PHE A 13 22.10 -17.62 28.12
C PHE A 13 21.73 -16.66 26.99
N LEU A 14 20.42 -16.54 26.76
CA LEU A 14 19.85 -15.61 25.79
C LEU A 14 18.52 -15.07 26.32
N ILE A 15 18.34 -13.75 26.24
CA ILE A 15 17.14 -13.03 26.69
C ILE A 15 16.72 -12.03 25.61
N LEU A 16 15.42 -12.04 25.28
CA LEU A 16 14.78 -10.95 24.54
C LEU A 16 14.34 -9.89 25.54
N VAL A 17 14.95 -8.71 25.50
CA VAL A 17 14.65 -7.62 26.44
C VAL A 17 13.40 -6.89 25.95
N ASP A 18 12.35 -6.87 26.77
CA ASP A 18 11.05 -6.25 26.49
C ASP A 18 10.51 -6.52 25.07
N PRO A 19 10.25 -7.80 24.72
CA PRO A 19 9.84 -8.15 23.37
C PRO A 19 8.50 -7.49 23.00
N PRO A 20 8.40 -6.87 21.81
CA PRO A 20 7.19 -6.19 21.40
C PRO A 20 6.06 -7.18 21.09
N SER A 21 4.83 -6.85 21.49
CA SER A 21 3.63 -7.65 21.18
C SER A 21 3.22 -7.56 19.70
N VAL A 22 3.64 -6.51 19.00
CA VAL A 22 3.37 -6.25 17.58
C VAL A 22 4.68 -5.95 16.85
N ILE A 23 4.99 -6.70 15.78
CA ILE A 23 6.14 -6.44 14.90
C ILE A 23 5.67 -5.78 13.60
N HIS A 24 6.39 -4.73 13.19
CA HIS A 24 6.20 -4.03 11.93
C HIS A 24 7.54 -3.61 11.33
N GLN A 25 7.50 -3.01 10.14
CA GLN A 25 8.69 -2.53 9.45
C GLN A 25 9.47 -1.54 10.33
N GLY A 26 10.74 -1.82 10.62
CA GLY A 26 11.59 -0.94 11.43
C GLY A 26 11.52 -1.15 12.94
N THR A 27 10.77 -2.15 13.44
CA THR A 27 10.74 -2.48 14.87
C THR A 27 12.16 -2.77 15.40
N LEU A 28 12.53 -2.16 16.52
CA LEU A 28 13.81 -2.39 17.20
C LEU A 28 13.69 -3.56 18.17
N LEU A 29 14.60 -4.53 18.09
CA LEU A 29 14.71 -5.65 19.04
C LEU A 29 16.02 -5.53 19.80
N THR A 30 15.96 -5.75 21.11
CA THR A 30 17.13 -5.78 22.00
C THR A 30 17.33 -7.20 22.50
N ILE A 31 18.50 -7.77 22.26
CA ILE A 31 18.86 -9.12 22.68
C ILE A 31 20.05 -9.03 23.62
N GLU A 32 19.91 -9.61 24.80
CA GLU A 32 21.01 -9.81 25.75
C GLU A 32 21.42 -11.28 25.72
N TYR A 33 22.71 -11.56 25.59
CA TYR A 33 23.19 -12.93 25.49
C TYR A 33 24.59 -13.11 26.06
N HIS A 34 24.88 -14.33 26.46
CA HIS A 34 26.21 -14.79 26.83
C HIS A 34 26.44 -16.16 26.20
N CYS A 35 27.52 -16.29 25.47
CA CYS A 35 27.94 -17.53 24.85
C CYS A 35 29.47 -17.60 24.78
N ARG A 36 29.98 -18.77 24.43
CA ARG A 36 31.41 -19.04 24.24
C ARG A 36 31.70 -19.13 22.74
N ASP A 37 32.96 -18.99 22.36
CA ASP A 37 33.37 -19.37 21.00
C ASP A 37 33.39 -20.91 20.87
N PRO A 38 32.97 -21.49 19.74
CA PRO A 38 32.60 -20.86 18.46
C PRO A 38 31.07 -20.81 18.24
N TYR A 39 30.29 -20.33 19.21
CA TYR A 39 28.83 -20.28 19.03
C TYR A 39 28.38 -19.07 18.20
N VAL A 40 27.21 -19.17 17.60
CA VAL A 40 26.53 -18.14 16.82
C VAL A 40 25.18 -17.83 17.44
N VAL A 41 24.86 -16.54 17.54
CA VAL A 41 23.56 -16.06 18.00
C VAL A 41 22.70 -15.74 16.79
N GLY A 42 21.45 -16.19 16.81
CA GLY A 42 20.50 -15.97 15.74
C GLY A 42 19.15 -15.48 16.25
N VAL A 43 18.52 -14.61 15.46
CA VAL A 43 17.15 -14.15 15.64
C VAL A 43 16.39 -14.32 14.33
N GLN A 44 15.20 -14.90 14.40
CA GLN A 44 14.36 -15.21 13.26
C GLN A 44 12.90 -14.87 13.57
N LEU A 45 12.21 -14.31 12.58
CA LEU A 45 10.76 -14.18 12.63
C LEU A 45 10.17 -15.32 11.81
N LYS A 46 9.62 -16.31 12.52
CA LYS A 46 8.84 -17.37 11.90
C LYS A 46 7.41 -16.90 11.81
N VAL A 47 6.86 -16.88 10.61
CA VAL A 47 5.44 -16.61 10.40
C VAL A 47 4.77 -17.85 9.84
N VAL A 48 3.60 -18.14 10.39
CA VAL A 48 2.64 -19.05 9.79
C VAL A 48 1.77 -18.19 8.91
N THR A 49 1.95 -18.39 7.61
CA THR A 49 1.12 -17.73 6.63
C THR A 49 0.09 -18.70 6.13
N CYS A 50 -0.95 -18.08 5.63
CA CYS A 50 -2.06 -18.76 5.08
C CYS A 50 -1.80 -19.59 3.81
N THR A 51 -0.67 -19.37 3.12
CA THR A 51 -0.27 -20.07 1.89
C THR A 51 0.97 -20.92 2.06
N LEU A 52 1.74 -20.68 3.13
CA LEU A 52 2.99 -21.36 3.44
C LEU A 52 2.96 -21.70 4.94
N ARG A 53 2.95 -23.00 5.24
CA ARG A 53 2.76 -23.55 6.61
C ARG A 53 3.67 -22.89 7.64
N GLU A 54 4.96 -22.72 7.32
CA GLU A 54 5.92 -21.98 8.15
C GLU A 54 6.99 -21.36 7.24
N VAL A 55 7.24 -20.06 7.39
CA VAL A 55 8.28 -19.35 6.63
C VAL A 55 9.06 -18.44 7.57
N ILE A 56 10.37 -18.47 7.43
CA ILE A 56 11.25 -17.49 8.06
C ILE A 56 11.26 -16.25 7.16
N MET A 57 10.67 -15.15 7.64
CA MET A 57 10.51 -13.91 6.86
C MET A 57 11.51 -12.83 7.25
N PHE A 58 12.20 -13.04 8.36
CA PHE A 58 13.33 -12.24 8.79
C PHE A 58 14.30 -13.17 9.49
N HIS A 59 15.58 -13.03 9.19
CA HIS A 59 16.64 -13.70 9.93
C HIS A 59 17.87 -12.81 10.00
N ARG A 60 18.52 -12.82 11.15
CA ARG A 60 19.81 -12.19 11.40
C ARG A 60 20.59 -13.12 12.33
N TRP A 61 21.88 -13.25 12.09
CA TRP A 61 22.78 -13.99 12.97
C TRP A 61 24.17 -13.35 12.97
N TRP A 62 24.92 -13.57 14.03
CA TRP A 62 26.27 -13.03 14.22
C TRP A 62 27.06 -13.95 15.17
N PRO A 63 28.41 -14.01 15.03
CA PRO A 63 29.25 -14.81 15.90
C PRO A 63 29.15 -14.33 17.35
N CYS A 64 29.31 -15.24 18.30
CA CYS A 64 29.50 -14.87 19.69
C CYS A 64 30.76 -14.02 19.82
N GLY A 65 30.70 -12.94 20.58
CA GLY A 65 31.84 -12.04 20.77
C GLY A 65 32.89 -12.62 21.72
N SER A 66 33.85 -11.80 22.12
CA SER A 66 34.90 -12.18 23.07
C SER A 66 34.34 -12.73 24.39
N PHE A 67 34.88 -13.85 24.84
CA PHE A 67 34.50 -14.54 26.08
C PHE A 67 34.57 -13.65 27.33
N GLY A 68 33.55 -13.69 28.19
CA GLY A 68 33.64 -13.21 29.58
C GLY A 68 32.54 -12.25 30.04
N GLU A 69 31.93 -11.47 29.14
CA GLU A 69 30.87 -10.51 29.51
C GLU A 69 29.55 -10.76 28.74
N PRO A 70 28.38 -10.46 29.34
CA PRO A 70 27.11 -10.39 28.63
C PRO A 70 27.15 -9.32 27.52
N HIS A 71 26.63 -9.66 26.35
CA HIS A 71 26.55 -8.77 25.21
C HIS A 71 25.10 -8.31 25.01
N VAL A 72 24.93 -7.05 24.62
CA VAL A 72 23.64 -6.48 24.22
C VAL A 72 23.71 -6.08 22.75
N GLN A 73 22.84 -6.68 21.93
CA GLN A 73 22.74 -6.38 20.51
C GLN A 73 21.37 -5.78 20.19
N GLN A 74 21.38 -4.67 19.46
CA GLN A 74 20.18 -4.07 18.90
C GLN A 74 20.09 -4.39 17.41
N ILE A 75 18.91 -4.84 16.97
CA ILE A 75 18.63 -5.15 15.56
C ILE A 75 17.33 -4.50 15.12
N THR A 76 17.32 -3.97 13.91
CA THR A 76 16.11 -3.45 13.28
C THR A 76 15.48 -4.52 12.38
N VAL A 77 14.21 -4.82 12.61
CA VAL A 77 13.44 -5.77 11.79
C VAL A 77 13.16 -5.16 10.42
N GLN A 78 13.61 -5.86 9.38
CA GLN A 78 13.35 -5.53 7.98
C GLN A 78 12.43 -6.61 7.40
N LEU A 79 11.15 -6.28 7.22
CA LEU A 79 10.16 -7.17 6.65
C LEU A 79 10.12 -7.02 5.14
N GLU A 80 9.80 -8.10 4.43
CA GLU A 80 9.48 -8.01 3.02
C GLU A 80 8.20 -7.18 2.78
N ASP A 81 8.08 -6.57 1.60
CA ASP A 81 6.96 -5.68 1.23
C ASP A 81 5.57 -6.28 1.51
N ARG A 82 5.41 -7.59 1.29
CA ARG A 82 4.16 -8.32 1.50
C ARG A 82 3.72 -8.40 2.95
N LEU A 83 4.62 -8.18 3.91
CA LEU A 83 4.31 -8.11 5.35
C LEU A 83 4.45 -6.69 5.91
N ALA A 84 5.30 -5.86 5.32
CA ALA A 84 5.53 -4.50 5.74
C ALA A 84 4.37 -3.56 5.37
N TYR A 85 3.81 -3.70 4.16
CA TYR A 85 2.93 -2.69 3.57
C TYR A 85 1.55 -3.24 3.22
N ARG A 86 0.56 -2.33 3.19
CA ARG A 86 -0.80 -2.65 2.75
C ARG A 86 -0.91 -2.90 1.25
N PRO A 87 -1.92 -3.67 0.79
CA PRO A 87 -2.22 -3.81 -0.63
C PRO A 87 -2.39 -2.45 -1.32
N SER A 88 -1.67 -2.22 -2.40
CA SER A 88 -1.79 -1.02 -3.24
C SER A 88 -1.20 -1.26 -4.64
N HIS A 89 -1.25 -0.26 -5.52
CA HIS A 89 -0.57 -0.34 -6.81
C HIS A 89 0.97 -0.54 -6.68
N LEU A 90 1.58 -0.06 -5.59
CA LEU A 90 3.01 -0.19 -5.31
C LEU A 90 3.36 -1.49 -4.58
N ASN A 91 2.38 -2.11 -3.91
CA ASN A 91 2.51 -3.39 -3.23
C ASN A 91 1.31 -4.28 -3.57
N ARG A 92 1.40 -4.99 -4.69
CA ARG A 92 0.28 -5.77 -5.24
C ARG A 92 -0.08 -6.99 -4.40
N ILE A 93 0.87 -7.48 -3.61
CA ILE A 93 0.73 -8.72 -2.83
C ILE A 93 0.96 -8.37 -1.37
N SER A 94 -0.07 -8.53 -0.53
CA SER A 94 0.05 -8.44 0.92
C SER A 94 -0.41 -9.75 1.53
N THR A 95 0.38 -10.30 2.46
CA THR A 95 0.15 -11.63 3.03
C THR A 95 -0.50 -11.51 4.40
N VAL A 96 -1.54 -12.31 4.62
CA VAL A 96 -2.19 -12.52 5.91
C VAL A 96 -1.33 -13.48 6.73
N VAL A 97 -1.01 -13.07 7.96
CA VAL A 97 -0.28 -13.88 8.92
C VAL A 97 -1.29 -14.41 9.94
N GLU A 98 -1.31 -15.71 10.15
CA GLU A 98 -2.18 -16.36 11.15
C GLU A 98 -1.55 -16.31 12.54
N SER A 99 -0.26 -16.62 12.61
CA SER A 99 0.53 -16.49 13.82
C SER A 99 1.98 -16.17 13.48
N ALA A 100 2.64 -15.44 14.36
CA ALA A 100 4.05 -15.17 14.26
C ALA A 100 4.75 -15.47 15.58
N GLU A 101 5.97 -15.97 15.46
CA GLU A 101 6.85 -16.28 16.58
C GLU A 101 8.21 -15.65 16.30
N LEU A 102 8.65 -14.83 17.23
CA LEU A 102 10.02 -14.37 17.29
C LEU A 102 10.84 -15.44 17.98
N LEU A 103 11.80 -16.00 17.25
CA LEU A 103 12.67 -17.07 17.69
C LEU A 103 14.08 -16.52 17.85
N ALA A 104 14.69 -16.74 19.00
CA ALA A 104 16.08 -16.41 19.23
C ALA A 104 16.83 -17.64 19.76
N TRP A 105 18.06 -17.84 19.32
CA TRP A 105 18.79 -19.08 19.57
C TRP A 105 20.31 -18.90 19.57
N ILE A 106 21.00 -19.84 20.21
CA ILE A 106 22.47 -19.99 20.21
C ILE A 106 22.82 -21.39 19.72
N VAL A 107 23.67 -21.49 18.70
CA VAL A 107 24.08 -22.77 18.09
C VAL A 107 25.59 -22.77 17.81
N ASP A 108 26.19 -23.94 17.72
CA ASP A 108 27.60 -24.11 17.33
C ASP A 108 27.78 -23.76 15.83
N ASP A 109 28.79 -22.98 15.46
CA ASP A 109 29.04 -22.48 14.10
C ASP A 109 29.08 -23.62 13.02
N PRO A 110 29.81 -24.74 13.20
CA PRO A 110 29.76 -25.89 12.29
C PRO A 110 28.36 -26.50 12.06
N VAL A 111 27.41 -26.29 12.97
CA VAL A 111 26.02 -26.77 12.83
C VAL A 111 25.19 -25.81 11.96
N LEU A 112 25.56 -24.53 11.87
CA LEU A 112 24.87 -23.52 11.06
C LEU A 112 24.95 -23.82 9.55
N ASP A 113 26.10 -24.30 9.08
CA ASP A 113 26.34 -24.61 7.66
C ASP A 113 25.60 -25.88 7.18
N SER A 114 25.28 -26.80 8.10
CA SER A 114 24.65 -28.08 7.79
C SER A 114 23.11 -28.06 7.88
N LEU A 115 22.52 -27.13 8.65
CA LEU A 115 21.09 -27.08 8.94
C LEU A 115 20.37 -25.94 8.21
N LYS A 116 19.83 -26.23 7.02
CA LYS A 116 18.97 -25.25 6.31
C LYS A 116 17.51 -25.20 6.77
N LEU A 117 17.03 -26.11 7.63
CA LEU A 117 15.58 -26.29 7.83
C LEU A 117 15.06 -26.37 9.29
N ASP A 118 15.90 -26.42 10.33
CA ASP A 118 15.37 -26.42 11.71
C ASP A 118 16.41 -26.03 12.80
N ILE A 119 17.13 -24.92 12.58
CA ILE A 119 18.22 -24.48 13.48
C ILE A 119 17.71 -24.33 14.92
N PHE A 120 16.56 -23.67 15.11
CA PHE A 120 15.97 -23.38 16.42
C PHE A 120 15.72 -24.63 17.29
N ARG A 121 15.33 -25.77 16.69
CA ARG A 121 15.08 -27.00 17.47
C ARG A 121 16.36 -27.67 17.96
N GLN A 122 17.48 -27.44 17.28
CA GLN A 122 18.77 -28.08 17.57
C GLN A 122 19.71 -27.16 18.36
N SER A 123 19.33 -25.92 18.61
CA SER A 123 20.07 -24.96 19.40
C SER A 123 20.14 -25.32 20.88
N ALA A 124 21.31 -25.10 21.48
CA ALA A 124 21.56 -25.36 22.90
C ALA A 124 20.76 -24.41 23.80
N VAL A 125 20.66 -23.14 23.40
CA VAL A 125 19.83 -22.12 24.05
C VAL A 125 18.80 -21.62 23.05
N ARG A 126 17.54 -21.53 23.47
CA ARG A 126 16.44 -21.10 22.60
C ARG A 126 15.34 -20.37 23.38
N VAL A 127 14.83 -19.31 22.78
CA VAL A 127 13.73 -18.50 23.30
C VAL A 127 12.71 -18.28 22.19
N SER A 128 11.43 -18.49 22.48
CA SER A 128 10.33 -18.18 21.56
C SER A 128 9.37 -17.19 22.23
N HIS A 129 9.00 -16.15 21.49
CA HIS A 129 8.00 -15.17 21.92
C HIS A 129 6.93 -15.02 20.85
N ARG A 130 5.66 -15.16 21.26
CA ARG A 130 4.53 -15.02 20.35
C ARG A 130 4.29 -13.54 20.07
N VAL A 131 4.26 -13.19 18.79
CA VAL A 131 4.07 -11.82 18.32
C VAL A 131 2.93 -11.77 17.32
N SER A 132 2.37 -10.58 17.15
CA SER A 132 1.40 -10.30 16.11
C SER A 132 2.02 -9.39 15.05
N LEU A 133 1.54 -9.50 13.81
CA LEU A 133 1.81 -8.50 12.78
C LEU A 133 0.53 -7.70 12.53
N LEU A 134 0.70 -6.46 12.08
CA LEU A 134 -0.42 -5.65 11.63
C LEU A 134 -1.21 -6.39 10.54
N ASN A 135 -2.54 -6.29 10.61
CA ASN A 135 -3.43 -6.73 9.55
C ASN A 135 -3.01 -6.05 8.23
N PRO A 136 -3.05 -6.75 7.09
CA PRO A 136 -2.76 -6.14 5.78
C PRO A 136 -3.35 -4.75 5.55
N TYR A 137 -4.53 -4.44 6.06
CA TYR A 137 -5.17 -3.13 5.84
C TYR A 137 -4.77 -2.03 6.83
N ASP A 138 -4.25 -2.40 8.00
CA ASP A 138 -3.78 -1.48 9.04
C ASP A 138 -2.29 -1.11 8.83
N ARG A 139 -1.62 -1.76 7.87
CA ARG A 139 -0.23 -1.49 7.51
C ARG A 139 -0.06 -0.13 6.80
N PRO A 140 1.13 0.49 6.91
CA PRO A 140 1.44 1.70 6.15
C PRO A 140 1.46 1.44 4.64
N GLY A 141 1.31 2.50 3.86
CA GLY A 141 1.51 2.46 2.41
C GLY A 141 2.99 2.31 2.05
N LYS A 142 3.29 1.54 0.99
CA LYS A 142 4.68 1.43 0.50
C LYS A 142 5.16 2.80 -0.01
N PRO A 143 6.30 3.32 0.48
CA PRO A 143 6.84 4.59 0.01
C PRO A 143 7.20 4.49 -1.49
N CYS A 144 6.97 5.58 -2.22
CA CYS A 144 7.30 5.68 -3.64
C CYS A 144 8.78 5.98 -3.80
N THR A 145 9.53 5.10 -4.48
CA THR A 145 10.98 5.26 -4.67
C THR A 145 11.37 6.15 -5.85
N ASP A 146 10.49 6.38 -6.84
CA ASP A 146 10.71 7.39 -7.90
C ASP A 146 9.41 8.17 -8.18
N CYS A 147 9.19 9.23 -7.41
CA CYS A 147 8.03 10.14 -7.51
C CYS A 147 8.48 11.57 -7.90
N ARG A 148 9.48 11.66 -8.77
CA ARG A 148 10.02 12.94 -9.26
C ARG A 148 9.13 13.55 -10.34
N LEU A 149 9.21 14.87 -10.48
CA LEU A 149 8.54 15.58 -11.55
C LEU A 149 9.38 15.56 -12.83
N HIS A 150 8.71 15.35 -13.96
CA HIS A 150 9.29 15.50 -15.28
C HIS A 150 8.87 16.86 -15.82
N LEU A 151 9.84 17.72 -16.11
CA LEU A 151 9.64 19.02 -16.74
C LEU A 151 10.04 18.92 -18.20
N GLN A 152 9.13 19.25 -19.11
CA GLN A 152 9.35 19.14 -20.55
C GLN A 152 9.17 20.51 -21.21
N ALA A 153 10.11 20.85 -22.08
CA ALA A 153 10.13 22.13 -22.79
C ALA A 153 10.57 21.93 -24.24
N VAL A 154 10.15 22.85 -25.11
CA VAL A 154 10.59 22.92 -26.50
C VAL A 154 11.78 23.86 -26.57
N ALA A 155 12.89 23.41 -27.14
CA ALA A 155 14.06 24.22 -27.40
C ALA A 155 13.79 25.22 -28.54
N ALA A 156 14.54 26.32 -28.59
CA ALA A 156 14.48 27.27 -29.71
C ALA A 156 14.80 26.62 -31.08
N SER A 157 15.47 25.46 -31.09
CA SER A 157 15.69 24.65 -32.30
C SER A 157 14.44 23.89 -32.78
N GLY A 158 13.35 23.87 -32.00
CA GLY A 158 12.15 23.08 -32.25
C GLY A 158 12.18 21.67 -31.64
N GLU A 159 13.31 21.23 -31.09
CA GLU A 159 13.39 19.93 -30.40
C GLU A 159 12.68 19.95 -29.05
N THR A 160 11.92 18.90 -28.75
CA THR A 160 11.28 18.73 -27.45
C THR A 160 12.13 17.87 -26.53
N ARG A 161 12.39 18.33 -25.30
CA ARG A 161 13.27 17.65 -24.34
C ARG A 161 12.68 17.70 -22.93
N ALA A 162 12.97 16.69 -22.13
CA ALA A 162 12.48 16.57 -20.77
C ALA A 162 13.62 16.34 -19.76
N TYR A 163 13.48 16.89 -18.56
CA TYR A 163 14.37 16.71 -17.43
C TYR A 163 13.62 16.26 -16.19
N LEU A 164 14.31 15.48 -15.38
CA LEU A 164 13.88 15.12 -14.04
C LEU A 164 14.30 16.21 -13.05
N THR A 165 13.43 16.51 -12.09
CA THR A 165 13.82 17.31 -10.93
C THR A 165 14.92 16.60 -10.12
N GLN A 166 15.60 17.36 -9.27
CA GLN A 166 16.63 16.84 -8.35
C GLN A 166 16.09 15.68 -7.50
N THR A 167 16.98 14.76 -7.11
CA THR A 167 16.62 13.47 -6.50
C THR A 167 15.86 13.57 -5.17
N ASP A 168 16.11 14.64 -4.43
CA ASP A 168 15.46 14.99 -3.16
C ASP A 168 14.07 15.63 -3.37
N PHE A 169 13.74 16.07 -4.58
CA PHE A 169 12.44 16.65 -4.90
C PHE A 169 11.44 15.61 -5.41
N THR A 170 10.64 15.06 -4.49
CA THR A 170 9.59 14.06 -4.79
C THR A 170 8.20 14.52 -4.36
N LEU A 171 7.15 14.24 -5.12
CA LEU A 171 5.79 14.56 -4.66
C LEU A 171 5.20 13.42 -3.82
N PRO A 172 4.73 13.68 -2.58
CA PRO A 172 4.04 12.66 -1.79
C PRO A 172 2.71 12.30 -2.46
N LYS A 173 2.33 11.02 -2.38
CA LYS A 173 1.03 10.55 -2.89
C LYS A 173 -0.05 10.80 -1.86
N LEU A 174 -1.25 11.16 -2.34
CA LEU A 174 -2.45 11.33 -1.52
C LEU A 174 -2.34 12.42 -0.44
N GLN A 175 -1.44 13.37 -0.63
CA GLN A 175 -1.31 14.57 0.20
C GLN A 175 -1.60 15.80 -0.66
N TRP A 176 -2.19 16.81 -0.05
CA TRP A 176 -2.36 18.10 -0.69
C TRP A 176 -1.02 18.82 -0.75
N CYS A 177 -0.64 19.24 -1.95
CA CYS A 177 0.57 20.02 -2.16
C CYS A 177 0.25 21.29 -2.92
N HIS A 178 0.64 22.43 -2.36
CA HIS A 178 0.73 23.69 -3.09
C HIS A 178 2.02 23.66 -3.92
N LEU A 179 1.85 23.54 -5.23
CA LEU A 179 2.96 23.48 -6.19
C LEU A 179 3.03 24.80 -6.96
N VAL A 180 4.20 25.42 -6.99
CA VAL A 180 4.48 26.65 -7.75
C VAL A 180 5.64 26.36 -8.69
N ILE A 181 5.41 26.58 -9.99
CA ILE A 181 6.44 26.46 -11.02
C ILE A 181 6.71 27.85 -11.56
N THR A 182 7.90 28.37 -11.28
CA THR A 182 8.36 29.69 -11.72
C THR A 182 9.31 29.51 -12.88
N ILE A 183 8.92 30.06 -14.03
CA ILE A 183 9.64 29.92 -15.30
C ILE A 183 10.35 31.23 -15.60
N ASN A 184 11.69 31.21 -15.63
CA ASN A 184 12.52 32.38 -15.92
C ASN A 184 13.61 32.05 -16.96
N GLY A 185 13.33 32.29 -18.24
CA GLY A 185 14.28 31.98 -19.31
C GLY A 185 14.56 30.47 -19.39
N SER A 186 15.81 30.05 -19.25
CA SER A 186 16.15 28.61 -19.20
C SER A 186 16.17 28.03 -17.78
N GLU A 187 15.92 28.84 -16.75
CA GLU A 187 15.89 28.40 -15.36
C GLU A 187 14.44 28.25 -14.88
N TRP A 188 14.08 27.03 -14.53
CA TRP A 188 12.75 26.69 -14.01
C TRP A 188 12.89 26.28 -12.54
N ILE A 189 12.19 26.98 -11.67
CA ILE A 189 12.20 26.75 -10.23
C ILE A 189 10.86 26.12 -9.85
N THR A 190 10.90 24.92 -9.30
CA THR A 190 9.71 24.22 -8.82
C THR A 190 9.74 24.19 -7.30
N THR A 191 8.75 24.81 -6.66
CA THR A 191 8.62 24.87 -5.20
C THR A 191 7.36 24.13 -4.78
N LYS A 192 7.46 23.29 -3.75
CA LYS A 192 6.30 22.62 -3.14
C LYS A 192 6.23 22.91 -1.64
N LYS A 193 4.99 22.95 -1.15
CA LYS A 193 4.64 22.87 0.27
C LYS A 193 3.46 21.93 0.40
N CYS A 194 3.63 20.84 1.13
CA CYS A 194 2.61 19.81 1.27
C CYS A 194 2.02 19.82 2.68
N LEU A 195 0.80 19.35 2.81
CA LEU A 195 0.20 19.08 4.11
C LEU A 195 0.51 17.63 4.50
N ASP A 196 0.95 17.42 5.73
CA ASP A 196 1.13 16.08 6.28
C ASP A 196 -0.23 15.42 6.60
N GLU A 197 -0.19 14.18 7.10
CA GLU A 197 -1.42 13.43 7.46
C GLU A 197 -2.22 14.07 8.61
N GLN A 198 -1.62 15.01 9.36
CA GLN A 198 -2.23 15.78 10.44
C GLN A 198 -2.62 17.18 9.96
N GLU A 199 -2.62 17.42 8.65
CA GLU A 199 -2.92 18.69 7.99
C GLU A 199 -1.97 19.83 8.39
N ARG A 200 -0.79 19.50 8.91
CA ARG A 200 0.26 20.48 9.21
C ARG A 200 1.09 20.71 7.97
N SER A 201 1.46 21.97 7.74
CA SER A 201 2.34 22.33 6.64
C SER A 201 3.73 21.71 6.83
N SER A 202 4.18 20.96 5.84
CA SER A 202 5.56 20.50 5.74
C SER A 202 6.51 21.67 5.52
N LEU A 203 7.81 21.42 5.73
CA LEU A 203 8.84 22.35 5.29
C LEU A 203 8.73 22.59 3.79
N GLU A 204 8.97 23.83 3.37
CA GLU A 204 9.07 24.18 1.96
C GLU A 204 10.31 23.52 1.34
N SER A 205 10.16 23.04 0.12
CA SER A 205 11.28 22.47 -0.65
C SER A 205 11.19 22.94 -2.09
N HIS A 206 12.36 23.12 -2.70
CA HIS A 206 12.48 23.65 -4.04
C HIS A 206 13.48 22.84 -4.85
N ALA A 207 13.23 22.71 -6.14
CA ALA A 207 14.16 22.16 -7.11
C ALA A 207 14.40 23.17 -8.21
N VAL A 208 15.67 23.38 -8.54
CA VAL A 208 16.08 24.23 -9.67
C VAL A 208 16.46 23.33 -10.83
N THR A 209 15.82 23.56 -11.98
CA THR A 209 16.13 22.87 -13.24
C THR A 209 16.59 23.90 -14.26
N VAL A 210 17.85 23.82 -14.67
CA VAL A 210 18.43 24.70 -15.69
C VAL A 210 18.53 23.94 -17.00
N PHE A 211 17.81 24.40 -18.01
CA PHE A 211 17.93 23.87 -19.36
C PHE A 211 19.21 24.43 -20.00
N PRO A 212 20.11 23.59 -20.54
CA PRO A 212 21.37 24.07 -21.12
C PRO A 212 21.19 24.72 -22.50
N TRP A 213 19.95 24.85 -22.99
CA TRP A 213 19.58 25.49 -24.24
C TRP A 213 18.49 26.55 -24.03
N PRO A 214 18.37 27.53 -24.95
CA PRO A 214 17.25 28.46 -24.95
C PRO A 214 15.91 27.73 -25.10
N VAL A 215 14.97 28.01 -24.20
CA VAL A 215 13.60 27.48 -24.26
C VAL A 215 12.75 28.40 -25.14
N TYR A 216 11.98 27.80 -26.04
CA TYR A 216 11.01 28.50 -26.88
C TYR A 216 9.74 28.79 -26.08
N TYR A 217 9.28 30.04 -26.12
CA TYR A 217 8.06 30.49 -25.49
C TYR A 217 7.09 31.02 -26.53
N ASP A 218 5.92 30.38 -26.64
CA ASP A 218 4.83 30.90 -27.46
C ASP A 218 4.06 31.97 -26.68
N GLY A 219 4.32 33.24 -27.01
CA GLY A 219 3.63 34.39 -26.41
C GLY A 219 2.17 34.55 -26.83
N LEU A 220 1.71 33.80 -27.84
CA LEU A 220 0.37 33.90 -28.43
C LEU A 220 -0.55 32.74 -28.00
N MET A 221 -0.01 31.68 -27.38
CA MET A 221 -0.81 30.55 -26.91
C MET A 221 -1.83 30.99 -25.86
N SER A 222 -3.11 30.78 -26.16
CA SER A 222 -4.25 31.01 -25.26
C SER A 222 -4.68 29.75 -24.50
N LEU A 223 -4.17 28.57 -24.87
CA LEU A 223 -4.60 27.30 -24.30
C LEU A 223 -3.64 26.85 -23.20
N THR A 224 -4.18 26.62 -22.01
CA THR A 224 -3.52 25.86 -20.94
C THR A 224 -4.39 24.69 -20.59
N VAL A 225 -3.80 23.50 -20.58
CA VAL A 225 -4.49 22.26 -20.21
C VAL A 225 -3.89 21.71 -18.92
N ILE A 226 -4.76 21.36 -17.97
CA ILE A 226 -4.38 20.71 -16.71
C ILE A 226 -5.17 19.41 -16.62
N GLY A 227 -4.50 18.32 -16.25
CA GLY A 227 -5.13 17.01 -16.13
C GLY A 227 -5.11 16.18 -17.42
N GLY A 228 -4.07 16.31 -18.25
CA GLY A 228 -3.86 15.46 -19.42
C GLY A 228 -4.48 16.02 -20.71
N THR A 229 -4.24 15.33 -21.82
CA THR A 229 -4.74 15.66 -23.17
C THR A 229 -5.32 14.40 -23.81
N GLU A 230 -5.83 14.49 -25.04
CA GLU A 230 -6.32 13.32 -25.79
C GLU A 230 -5.22 12.26 -26.02
N VAL A 231 -3.96 12.68 -26.06
CA VAL A 231 -2.79 11.81 -26.30
C VAL A 231 -2.09 11.38 -25.02
N THR A 232 -2.27 12.10 -23.91
CA THR A 232 -1.60 11.84 -22.64
C THR A 232 -2.61 11.74 -21.51
N PRO A 233 -2.72 10.60 -20.82
CA PRO A 233 -3.72 10.42 -19.77
C PRO A 233 -3.52 11.40 -18.62
N ALA A 234 -4.64 11.80 -18.02
CA ALA A 234 -4.68 12.58 -16.79
C ALA A 234 -3.93 11.87 -15.65
N PHE A 235 -3.40 12.66 -14.72
CA PHE A 235 -2.97 12.10 -13.44
C PHE A 235 -4.21 11.66 -12.63
N LYS A 236 -4.07 10.62 -11.82
CA LYS A 236 -5.13 10.16 -10.92
C LYS A 236 -5.05 10.92 -9.61
N GLY A 237 -5.93 11.89 -9.45
CA GLY A 237 -6.00 12.70 -8.24
C GLY A 237 -6.92 13.90 -8.43
N TYR A 238 -6.76 14.88 -7.55
CA TYR A 238 -7.53 16.12 -7.59
C TYR A 238 -6.59 17.29 -7.87
N VAL A 239 -7.06 18.25 -8.67
CA VAL A 239 -6.43 19.56 -8.79
C VAL A 239 -7.28 20.53 -7.98
N GLY A 240 -6.65 21.32 -7.12
CA GLY A 240 -7.31 22.49 -6.54
C GLY A 240 -7.38 23.65 -7.52
N GLU A 241 -7.45 24.86 -6.98
CA GLU A 241 -7.35 26.07 -7.80
C GLU A 241 -5.98 26.15 -8.49
N ALA A 242 -5.99 26.31 -9.82
CA ALA A 242 -4.79 26.50 -10.61
C ALA A 242 -4.76 27.90 -11.23
N LYS A 243 -3.68 28.65 -10.99
CA LYS A 243 -3.49 30.02 -11.50
C LYS A 243 -2.21 30.10 -12.30
N ILE A 244 -2.29 30.83 -13.42
CA ILE A 244 -1.13 31.14 -14.25
C ILE A 244 -0.95 32.65 -14.28
N TYR A 245 0.21 33.07 -13.80
CA TYR A 245 0.63 34.46 -13.82
C TYR A 245 1.59 34.66 -14.98
N ARG A 246 1.26 35.57 -15.90
CA ARG A 246 2.14 35.97 -17.01
C ARG A 246 2.84 37.27 -16.68
N ASN A 247 4.05 37.45 -17.20
CA ASN A 247 4.88 38.67 -17.09
C ASN A 247 5.25 39.08 -15.65
N LYS A 248 5.02 38.22 -14.65
CA LYS A 248 5.41 38.43 -13.25
C LYS A 248 5.89 37.12 -12.66
N LEU A 249 7.01 37.19 -11.96
CA LEU A 249 7.55 36.06 -11.20
C LEU A 249 7.02 36.15 -9.76
N TYR A 250 6.35 35.10 -9.32
CA TYR A 250 5.91 34.96 -7.93
C TYR A 250 6.71 33.85 -7.26
N LYS A 251 7.06 34.07 -5.99
CA LYS A 251 7.54 33.03 -5.09
C LYS A 251 6.36 32.49 -4.28
N LEU A 252 6.48 31.25 -3.79
CA LEU A 252 5.44 30.62 -2.97
C LEU A 252 5.05 31.51 -1.77
N SER A 253 6.01 32.13 -1.09
CA SER A 253 5.76 33.03 0.05
C SER A 253 4.98 34.31 -0.27
N GLN A 254 4.86 34.68 -1.54
CA GLN A 254 4.09 35.85 -2.00
C GLN A 254 2.67 35.48 -2.43
N LEU A 255 2.38 34.18 -2.52
CA LEU A 255 1.07 33.67 -2.85
C LEU A 255 0.35 33.32 -1.55
N PRO A 256 -0.95 33.63 -1.43
CA PRO A 256 -1.70 33.25 -0.24
C PRO A 256 -1.70 31.73 -0.13
N ASP A 257 -1.25 31.21 1.00
CA ASP A 257 -1.54 29.83 1.35
C ASP A 257 -3.06 29.67 1.46
N LYS A 258 -3.54 28.51 1.02
CA LYS A 258 -4.94 28.13 1.22
C LYS A 258 -5.16 27.97 2.73
N ASP A 259 -6.13 28.71 3.28
CA ASP A 259 -6.54 28.55 4.68
C ASP A 259 -6.90 27.07 4.91
N ALA A 260 -6.56 26.51 6.07
CA ALA A 260 -6.98 25.15 6.44
C ALA A 260 -8.52 24.98 6.43
N ARG A 261 -9.26 26.10 6.46
CA ARG A 261 -10.73 26.17 6.29
C ARG A 261 -11.18 26.39 4.85
N ASP A 262 -10.28 26.33 3.87
CA ASP A 262 -10.68 26.33 2.46
C ASP A 262 -11.53 25.09 2.20
N ARG A 263 -12.62 25.27 1.44
CA ARG A 263 -13.60 24.22 1.13
C ARG A 263 -12.93 22.94 0.65
N ILE A 264 -11.81 23.03 -0.06
CA ILE A 264 -11.05 21.88 -0.57
C ILE A 264 -10.62 20.89 0.52
N PHE A 265 -10.38 21.37 1.75
CA PHE A 265 -10.03 20.55 2.90
C PHE A 265 -11.27 20.03 3.64
N GLU A 266 -12.38 20.79 3.63
CA GLU A 266 -13.66 20.36 4.21
C GLU A 266 -14.36 19.23 3.43
N LEU A 267 -13.97 18.98 2.17
CA LEU A 267 -14.58 17.94 1.33
C LEU A 267 -14.33 16.51 1.83
N GLY A 268 -13.32 16.27 2.68
CA GLY A 268 -12.97 14.93 3.14
C GLY A 268 -12.49 14.00 2.00
N LEU A 269 -11.90 14.56 0.94
CA LEU A 269 -11.43 13.84 -0.26
C LEU A 269 -10.47 12.68 0.08
N SER A 270 -9.60 12.87 1.08
CA SER A 270 -8.71 11.81 1.58
C SER A 270 -9.48 10.65 2.20
N GLU A 271 -10.51 10.94 2.99
CA GLU A 271 -11.36 9.91 3.60
C GLU A 271 -12.21 9.19 2.55
N TRP A 272 -12.76 9.93 1.59
CA TRP A 272 -13.49 9.37 0.46
C TRP A 272 -12.61 8.44 -0.38
N ASN A 273 -11.41 8.89 -0.77
CA ASN A 273 -10.45 8.06 -1.49
C ASN A 273 -10.06 6.81 -0.71
N ARG A 274 -9.89 6.92 0.62
CA ARG A 274 -9.62 5.78 1.49
C ARG A 274 -10.78 4.78 1.47
N LYS A 275 -12.03 5.25 1.56
CA LYS A 275 -13.24 4.41 1.47
C LYS A 275 -13.35 3.71 0.12
N CYS A 276 -13.20 4.44 -0.99
CA CYS A 276 -13.19 3.83 -2.33
C CYS A 276 -12.04 2.83 -2.49
N SER A 277 -10.81 3.19 -2.09
CA SER A 277 -9.65 2.30 -2.20
C SER A 277 -9.85 1.01 -1.41
N HIS A 278 -10.39 1.11 -0.19
CA HIS A 278 -10.73 -0.03 0.63
C HIS A 278 -11.77 -0.93 -0.03
N TYR A 279 -12.84 -0.32 -0.57
CA TYR A 279 -13.88 -1.05 -1.31
C TYR A 279 -13.34 -1.76 -2.56
N LEU A 280 -12.58 -1.06 -3.42
CA LEU A 280 -12.01 -1.64 -4.63
C LEU A 280 -11.00 -2.75 -4.30
N SER A 281 -10.21 -2.57 -3.24
CA SER A 281 -9.34 -3.63 -2.74
C SER A 281 -10.16 -4.85 -2.32
N TRP A 282 -11.25 -4.67 -1.58
CA TRP A 282 -12.14 -5.78 -1.23
C TRP A 282 -12.70 -6.50 -2.47
N VAL A 283 -13.08 -5.76 -3.52
CA VAL A 283 -13.53 -6.35 -4.79
C VAL A 283 -12.42 -7.18 -5.44
N GLN A 284 -11.19 -6.69 -5.50
CA GLN A 284 -10.04 -7.45 -6.03
C GLN A 284 -9.85 -8.79 -5.31
N HIS A 285 -10.11 -8.84 -4.00
CA HIS A 285 -10.05 -10.09 -3.24
C HIS A 285 -11.19 -11.04 -3.60
N VAL A 286 -12.40 -10.53 -3.89
CA VAL A 286 -13.49 -11.33 -4.46
C VAL A 286 -13.07 -11.89 -5.82
N GLU A 287 -12.41 -11.09 -6.66
CA GLU A 287 -11.93 -11.54 -7.97
C GLU A 287 -10.93 -12.68 -7.84
N TYR A 288 -9.91 -12.48 -7.02
CA TYR A 288 -8.88 -13.49 -6.76
C TYR A 288 -9.51 -14.81 -6.29
N ARG A 289 -10.43 -14.76 -5.31
CA ARG A 289 -11.10 -15.96 -4.81
C ARG A 289 -11.97 -16.66 -5.85
N ALA A 290 -12.71 -15.90 -6.65
CA ALA A 290 -13.55 -16.49 -7.68
C ALA A 290 -12.72 -17.13 -8.80
N LYS A 291 -11.54 -16.58 -9.13
CA LYS A 291 -10.60 -17.18 -10.09
C LYS A 291 -10.02 -18.49 -9.57
N MET A 292 -9.60 -18.52 -8.31
CA MET A 292 -9.13 -19.76 -7.67
C MET A 292 -10.20 -20.86 -7.72
N LEU A 293 -11.46 -20.51 -7.43
CA LEU A 293 -12.58 -21.46 -7.51
C LEU A 293 -12.84 -21.92 -8.96
N LEU A 294 -12.74 -21.02 -9.94
CA LEU A 294 -12.84 -21.38 -11.35
C LEU A 294 -11.73 -22.36 -11.76
N ASP A 295 -10.49 -22.11 -11.36
CA ASP A 295 -9.35 -22.98 -11.67
C ASP A 295 -9.54 -24.37 -11.06
N GLU A 296 -10.08 -24.46 -9.85
CA GLU A 296 -10.42 -25.74 -9.21
C GLU A 296 -11.52 -26.49 -9.97
N ILE A 297 -12.59 -25.78 -10.37
CA ILE A 297 -13.68 -26.36 -11.18
C ILE A 297 -13.14 -26.85 -12.53
N ILE A 298 -12.23 -26.10 -13.17
CA ILE A 298 -11.61 -26.49 -14.44
C ILE A 298 -10.76 -27.75 -14.24
N LYS A 299 -9.91 -27.78 -13.20
CA LYS A 299 -9.08 -28.96 -12.86
C LYS A 299 -9.91 -30.21 -12.63
N GLN A 300 -11.05 -30.09 -11.95
CA GLN A 300 -11.97 -31.22 -11.70
C GLN A 300 -12.70 -31.70 -12.97
N LYS A 301 -12.88 -30.83 -13.97
CA LYS A 301 -13.59 -31.15 -15.23
C LYS A 301 -12.67 -31.66 -16.34
N THR A 302 -11.38 -31.40 -16.27
CA THR A 302 -10.39 -32.02 -17.15
C THR A 302 -10.00 -33.38 -16.56
N CYS A 303 -10.33 -34.49 -17.21
CA CYS A 303 -9.76 -35.79 -16.87
C CYS A 303 -8.25 -35.67 -16.97
N GLN A 304 -7.57 -35.60 -15.82
CA GLN A 304 -6.12 -35.69 -15.79
C GLN A 304 -5.78 -37.17 -15.94
N ASP A 305 -4.97 -37.53 -16.94
CA ASP A 305 -4.37 -38.86 -17.04
C ASP A 305 -3.67 -39.18 -15.71
N GLU A 306 -4.30 -40.04 -14.91
CA GLU A 306 -3.87 -40.40 -13.55
C GLU A 306 -2.41 -40.91 -13.56
N VAL A 307 -1.99 -41.48 -14.69
CA VAL A 307 -0.65 -42.01 -14.93
C VAL A 307 0.40 -40.90 -15.06
N TYR A 308 0.09 -39.77 -15.72
CA TYR A 308 1.07 -38.69 -15.94
C TYR A 308 1.27 -37.84 -14.67
N GLN A 309 0.22 -37.69 -13.86
CA GLN A 309 0.31 -37.04 -12.54
C GLN A 309 1.14 -37.87 -11.55
N MET A 310 1.08 -39.20 -11.62
CA MET A 310 1.85 -40.08 -10.73
C MET A 310 3.37 -39.97 -10.93
N PHE A 311 3.83 -39.66 -12.15
CA PHE A 311 5.25 -39.47 -12.47
C PHE A 311 5.77 -38.03 -12.25
N LEU A 312 4.89 -37.02 -12.26
CA LEU A 312 5.23 -35.64 -11.93
C LEU A 312 4.91 -35.26 -10.48
N ALA A 313 4.24 -36.12 -9.72
CA ALA A 313 4.01 -35.99 -8.28
C ALA A 313 5.31 -36.18 -7.49
N ARG A 314 6.24 -35.22 -7.60
CA ARG A 314 6.84 -34.70 -6.36
C ARG A 314 5.67 -34.24 -5.52
N PRO A 315 5.63 -34.51 -4.19
CA PRO A 315 4.50 -34.10 -3.37
C PRO A 315 4.31 -32.62 -3.60
N ALA A 316 3.27 -32.28 -4.37
CA ALA A 316 2.83 -30.93 -4.53
C ALA A 316 2.54 -30.54 -3.09
N ARG A 317 3.33 -29.61 -2.54
CA ARG A 317 2.92 -28.91 -1.33
C ARG A 317 1.58 -28.32 -1.72
N ASP A 318 0.49 -29.00 -1.36
CA ASP A 318 -0.84 -28.49 -1.48
C ASP A 318 -0.77 -27.09 -0.90
N LEU A 319 -0.87 -26.10 -1.78
CA LEU A 319 -1.13 -24.73 -1.42
C LEU A 319 -2.50 -24.79 -0.79
N PHE A 320 -2.54 -25.08 0.52
CA PHE A 320 -3.71 -24.82 1.35
C PHE A 320 -4.01 -23.34 1.15
N VAL A 321 -5.00 -23.06 0.30
CA VAL A 321 -5.50 -21.72 0.09
C VAL A 321 -6.25 -21.37 1.35
N CYS A 322 -5.69 -20.54 2.21
CA CYS A 322 -6.49 -20.01 3.29
C CYS A 322 -7.76 -19.35 2.76
N HIS A 323 -8.88 -19.85 3.26
CA HIS A 323 -10.07 -19.04 3.36
C HIS A 323 -9.76 -17.95 4.39
N ILE A 324 -9.54 -16.72 3.91
CA ILE A 324 -9.83 -15.52 4.70
C ILE A 324 -11.15 -15.83 5.37
N TYR A 325 -11.17 -15.90 6.71
CA TYR A 325 -12.39 -15.98 7.50
C TYR A 325 -13.48 -15.23 6.75
N VAL A 326 -14.57 -15.93 6.42
CA VAL A 326 -15.68 -15.37 5.63
C VAL A 326 -16.34 -14.31 6.51
N ALA A 327 -15.70 -13.15 6.59
CA ALA A 327 -16.33 -11.95 7.09
C ALA A 327 -17.60 -11.84 6.25
N PRO A 328 -18.78 -11.84 6.90
CA PRO A 328 -20.03 -11.82 6.19
C PRO A 328 -20.00 -10.64 5.22
N ILE A 329 -20.34 -10.90 3.95
CA ILE A 329 -20.31 -9.88 2.91
C ILE A 329 -21.20 -8.73 3.39
N PRO A 330 -20.67 -7.50 3.52
CA PRO A 330 -21.47 -6.37 3.91
C PRO A 330 -22.69 -6.29 2.99
N LYS A 331 -23.89 -6.12 3.56
CA LYS A 331 -25.15 -6.07 2.77
C LYS A 331 -25.07 -5.05 1.64
N THR A 332 -24.36 -3.94 1.88
CA THR A 332 -24.09 -2.89 0.90
C THR A 332 -23.29 -3.39 -0.31
N TYR A 333 -22.36 -4.33 -0.15
CA TYR A 333 -21.48 -4.83 -1.21
C TYR A 333 -22.02 -6.07 -1.93
N LEU A 334 -23.17 -6.58 -1.50
CA LEU A 334 -23.73 -7.84 -1.99
C LEU A 334 -24.01 -7.83 -3.50
N ALA A 335 -24.45 -6.68 -4.04
CA ALA A 335 -24.69 -6.53 -5.47
C ALA A 335 -23.40 -6.71 -6.28
N ALA A 336 -22.33 -5.99 -5.90
CA ALA A 336 -21.03 -6.09 -6.55
C ALA A 336 -20.43 -7.50 -6.42
N TYR A 337 -20.52 -8.11 -5.23
CA TYR A 337 -20.09 -9.49 -5.01
C TYR A 337 -20.75 -10.47 -5.99
N ARG A 338 -22.09 -10.39 -6.13
CA ARG A 338 -22.84 -11.29 -7.00
C ARG A 338 -22.43 -11.14 -8.45
N ILE A 339 -22.27 -9.90 -8.93
CA ILE A 339 -21.84 -9.61 -10.30
C ILE A 339 -20.45 -10.18 -10.57
N VAL A 340 -19.48 -9.81 -9.74
CA VAL A 340 -18.06 -10.17 -9.92
C VAL A 340 -17.88 -11.69 -9.84
N ARG A 341 -18.44 -12.34 -8.82
CA ARG A 341 -18.35 -13.79 -8.66
C ARG A 341 -19.00 -14.51 -9.86
N HIS A 342 -20.18 -14.08 -10.29
CA HIS A 342 -20.88 -14.73 -11.40
C HIS A 342 -20.11 -14.61 -12.71
N TRP A 343 -19.61 -13.43 -13.04
CA TRP A 343 -18.86 -13.20 -14.29
C TRP A 343 -17.56 -13.98 -14.34
N ILE A 344 -16.82 -14.04 -13.24
CA ILE A 344 -15.59 -14.83 -13.18
C ILE A 344 -15.90 -16.31 -13.34
N LEU A 345 -16.90 -16.84 -12.64
CA LEU A 345 -17.26 -18.26 -12.75
C LEU A 345 -17.78 -18.64 -14.15
N GLN A 346 -18.22 -17.67 -14.95
CA GLN A 346 -18.58 -17.86 -16.35
C GLN A 346 -17.39 -17.67 -17.31
N GLY A 347 -16.19 -17.37 -16.81
CA GLY A 347 -15.02 -17.04 -17.64
C GLY A 347 -15.18 -15.75 -18.44
N LYS A 348 -16.11 -14.87 -18.05
CA LYS A 348 -16.37 -13.62 -18.76
C LYS A 348 -15.25 -12.61 -18.49
N GLN A 349 -14.69 -12.04 -19.55
CA GLN A 349 -13.81 -10.87 -19.48
C GLN A 349 -14.63 -9.61 -19.19
N TYR A 350 -14.15 -8.77 -18.28
CA TYR A 350 -14.81 -7.51 -17.93
C TYR A 350 -13.81 -6.48 -17.41
N THR A 351 -14.25 -5.22 -17.41
CA THR A 351 -13.54 -4.09 -16.82
C THR A 351 -14.25 -3.62 -15.54
N TRP A 352 -13.56 -2.82 -14.72
CA TRP A 352 -14.14 -2.19 -13.54
C TRP A 352 -15.36 -1.34 -13.89
N LEU A 353 -15.30 -0.63 -15.02
CA LEU A 353 -16.42 0.18 -15.52
C LEU A 353 -17.65 -0.66 -15.86
N ASP A 354 -17.47 -1.90 -16.36
CA ASP A 354 -18.59 -2.79 -16.66
C ASP A 354 -19.38 -3.17 -15.39
N ILE A 355 -18.70 -3.39 -14.27
CA ILE A 355 -19.35 -3.63 -12.98
C ILE A 355 -20.16 -2.39 -12.57
N GLY A 356 -19.54 -1.21 -12.69
CA GLY A 356 -20.22 0.07 -12.44
C GLY A 356 -21.47 0.25 -13.29
N ASN A 357 -21.40 -0.07 -14.59
CA ASN A 357 -22.54 0.04 -15.50
C ASN A 357 -23.71 -0.88 -15.10
N ILE A 358 -23.44 -2.10 -14.63
CA ILE A 358 -24.49 -3.00 -14.14
C ILE A 358 -25.08 -2.49 -12.82
N LEU A 359 -24.25 -2.02 -11.90
CA LEU A 359 -24.74 -1.43 -10.65
C LEU A 359 -25.60 -0.19 -10.93
N MET A 360 -25.23 0.63 -11.92
CA MET A 360 -26.02 1.79 -12.34
C MET A 360 -27.39 1.37 -12.89
N ARG A 361 -27.48 0.29 -13.67
CA ARG A 361 -28.77 -0.25 -14.12
C ARG A 361 -29.65 -0.75 -12.96
N ASN A 362 -29.04 -1.34 -11.94
CA ASN A 362 -29.79 -1.71 -10.73
C ASN A 362 -30.34 -0.47 -10.02
N VAL A 363 -29.56 0.62 -9.98
CA VAL A 363 -30.02 1.91 -9.44
C VAL A 363 -31.21 2.45 -10.23
N THR A 364 -31.13 2.50 -11.56
CA THR A 364 -32.23 3.00 -12.40
C THR A 364 -33.49 2.16 -12.23
N SER A 365 -33.35 0.83 -12.18
CA SER A 365 -34.49 -0.08 -11.97
C SER A 365 -35.21 0.16 -10.63
N VAL A 366 -34.48 0.44 -9.55
CA VAL A 366 -35.09 0.76 -8.26
C VAL A 366 -35.86 2.09 -8.32
N LEU A 367 -35.32 3.08 -9.04
CA LEU A 367 -35.97 4.38 -9.21
C LEU A 367 -37.20 4.30 -10.11
N GLU A 368 -37.19 3.47 -11.16
CA GLU A 368 -38.38 3.21 -11.98
C GLU A 368 -39.51 2.57 -11.16
N GLN A 369 -39.17 1.67 -10.23
CA GLN A 369 -40.17 0.97 -9.41
C GLN A 369 -40.67 1.77 -8.22
N ARG A 370 -39.80 2.53 -7.56
CA ARG A 370 -40.09 3.19 -6.27
C ARG A 370 -40.06 4.71 -6.33
N GLY A 371 -39.70 5.29 -7.47
CA GLY A 371 -39.51 6.73 -7.63
C GLY A 371 -38.52 7.28 -6.61
N LEU A 372 -38.79 8.50 -6.14
CA LEU A 372 -37.96 9.21 -5.16
C LEU A 372 -37.88 8.48 -3.80
N LEU A 373 -38.88 7.68 -3.44
CA LEU A 373 -38.87 6.88 -2.20
C LEU A 373 -37.77 5.80 -2.21
N GLY A 374 -37.26 5.44 -3.40
CA GLY A 374 -36.14 4.51 -3.54
C GLY A 374 -34.76 5.10 -3.20
N ILE A 375 -34.62 6.44 -3.17
CA ILE A 375 -33.32 7.12 -3.06
C ILE A 375 -32.48 6.66 -1.86
N PRO A 376 -33.00 6.60 -0.61
CA PRO A 376 -32.20 6.16 0.53
C PRO A 376 -31.55 4.78 0.34
N SER A 377 -32.23 3.88 -0.37
CA SER A 377 -31.76 2.50 -0.57
C SER A 377 -30.66 2.36 -1.62
N ILE A 378 -30.56 3.31 -2.56
CA ILE A 378 -29.58 3.26 -3.66
C ILE A 378 -28.30 4.05 -3.37
N MET A 379 -28.26 4.90 -2.31
CA MET A 379 -27.10 5.75 -2.01
C MET A 379 -25.80 4.96 -1.85
N ALA A 380 -25.85 3.82 -1.17
CA ALA A 380 -24.69 2.95 -0.99
C ALA A 380 -24.22 2.34 -2.32
N THR A 381 -25.17 2.01 -3.22
CA THR A 381 -24.88 1.49 -4.55
C THR A 381 -24.28 2.58 -5.43
N LEU A 382 -24.86 3.79 -5.45
CA LEU A 382 -24.33 4.94 -6.19
C LEU A 382 -22.88 5.27 -5.80
N ARG A 383 -22.57 5.29 -4.50
CA ARG A 383 -21.19 5.48 -3.99
C ARG A 383 -20.22 4.39 -4.45
N GLN A 384 -20.66 3.14 -4.54
CA GLN A 384 -19.83 2.06 -5.06
C GLN A 384 -19.64 2.20 -6.57
N THR A 385 -20.72 2.51 -7.29
CA THR A 385 -20.71 2.72 -8.73
C THR A 385 -19.80 3.88 -9.13
N SER A 386 -19.73 4.96 -8.35
CA SER A 386 -18.78 6.05 -8.58
C SER A 386 -17.33 5.62 -8.37
N CYS A 387 -17.01 4.76 -7.39
CA CYS A 387 -15.67 4.19 -7.23
C CYS A 387 -15.21 3.37 -8.46
N TYR A 388 -16.15 2.83 -9.26
CA TYR A 388 -15.84 2.12 -10.51
C TYR A 388 -15.59 3.07 -11.71
N GLY A 389 -15.66 4.39 -11.50
CA GLY A 389 -15.45 5.40 -12.55
C GLY A 389 -16.68 5.67 -13.42
N ASN A 390 -17.88 5.30 -12.97
CA ASN A 390 -19.10 5.57 -13.72
C ASN A 390 -19.57 7.02 -13.49
N HIS A 391 -19.39 7.87 -14.51
CA HIS A 391 -19.70 9.30 -14.43
C HIS A 391 -21.19 9.60 -14.17
N ASN A 392 -22.11 8.76 -14.65
CA ASN A 392 -23.55 8.98 -14.43
C ASN A 392 -23.94 8.79 -12.97
N ALA A 393 -23.39 7.76 -12.31
CA ALA A 393 -23.62 7.53 -10.88
C ALA A 393 -23.02 8.67 -10.05
N THR A 394 -21.83 9.12 -10.43
CA THR A 394 -21.16 10.25 -9.80
C THR A 394 -22.02 11.52 -9.91
N PHE A 395 -22.41 11.90 -11.12
CA PHE A 395 -23.29 13.06 -11.36
C PHE A 395 -24.63 12.96 -10.62
N MET A 396 -25.25 11.79 -10.61
CA MET A 396 -26.52 11.56 -9.93
C MET A 396 -26.38 11.71 -8.41
N LEU A 397 -25.29 11.18 -7.85
CA LEU A 397 -25.00 11.27 -6.43
C LEU A 397 -24.77 12.72 -6.00
N ALA A 398 -24.00 13.48 -6.79
CA ALA A 398 -23.81 14.92 -6.60
C ALA A 398 -25.15 15.67 -6.61
N THR A 399 -26.00 15.39 -7.61
CA THR A 399 -27.31 16.03 -7.74
C THR A 399 -28.24 15.73 -6.55
N ILE A 400 -28.26 14.48 -6.07
CA ILE A 400 -29.07 14.08 -4.91
C ILE A 400 -28.61 14.80 -3.64
N LEU A 401 -27.30 14.82 -3.38
CA LEU A 401 -26.72 15.42 -2.19
C LEU A 401 -26.84 16.95 -2.18
N ASN A 402 -26.74 17.59 -3.34
CA ASN A 402 -26.91 19.03 -3.48
C ASN A 402 -28.34 19.47 -3.18
N ASN A 403 -29.33 18.69 -3.62
CA ASN A 403 -30.74 19.05 -3.49
C ASN A 403 -31.43 18.42 -2.26
N GLY A 404 -30.74 17.56 -1.49
CA GLY A 404 -31.34 16.85 -0.37
C GLY A 404 -32.49 15.92 -0.76
N MET A 405 -32.46 15.34 -1.97
CA MET A 405 -33.56 14.52 -2.47
C MET A 405 -33.63 13.18 -1.74
N GLY A 406 -34.55 13.04 -0.78
CA GLY A 406 -34.73 11.79 -0.02
C GLY A 406 -33.60 11.49 0.97
N VAL A 407 -32.63 12.38 1.12
CA VAL A 407 -31.51 12.30 2.07
C VAL A 407 -31.17 13.70 2.58
N LYS A 408 -30.44 13.81 3.69
CA LYS A 408 -29.96 15.11 4.18
C LYS A 408 -29.02 15.72 3.13
N ALA A 409 -29.27 16.98 2.77
CA ALA A 409 -28.38 17.72 1.89
C ALA A 409 -26.98 17.81 2.51
N ASP A 410 -25.96 17.64 1.68
CA ASP A 410 -24.56 17.66 2.08
C ASP A 410 -23.75 18.30 0.94
N GLU A 411 -23.66 19.63 0.97
CA GLU A 411 -22.96 20.43 -0.05
C GLU A 411 -21.49 20.05 -0.19
N ASN A 412 -20.86 19.55 0.89
CA ASN A 412 -19.46 19.15 0.87
C ASN A 412 -19.28 17.82 0.13
N GLN A 413 -20.20 16.86 0.29
CA GLN A 413 -20.14 15.62 -0.50
C GLN A 413 -20.51 15.79 -1.97
N VAL A 414 -21.13 16.91 -2.38
CA VAL A 414 -21.39 17.19 -3.79
C VAL A 414 -20.08 17.27 -4.57
N TRP A 415 -19.08 17.97 -4.04
CA TRP A 415 -17.79 18.17 -4.75
C TRP A 415 -16.89 16.93 -4.79
N LEU A 416 -17.26 15.85 -4.10
CA LEU A 416 -16.59 14.54 -4.18
C LEU A 416 -16.97 13.75 -5.45
N HIS A 417 -18.02 14.18 -6.13
CA HIS A 417 -18.67 13.46 -7.21
C HIS A 417 -18.88 14.44 -8.38
#